data_AF-A0A401IZW7-F1
#
_entry.id   AF-A0A401IZW7-F1
#
_cell.length_a   1.000
_cell.length_b   1.000
_cell.length_c   1.000
_cell.angle_alpha   90.00
_cell.angle_beta   90.00
_cell.angle_gamma   90.00
#
_symmetry.space_group_name_H-M   'P 1'
#
loop_
_entity.id
_entity.type
_entity.pdbx_description
1 polymer ?
#
loop_
_entity_poly.entity_id
_entity_poly.type
_entity_poly.pdbx_seq_one_letter_code
_entity_poly.pdbx_strand_id
1 'polypeptide(L)'
;MHLKAEICRLLDRIELILQQLKAVEAIRDELLIAPPVNAAAPACPASLMQLRGIGPDFANVLWSEGLYRHFGNRRELASYAGLATTPWQSGTIDRMQGVSQAGNPRLRTVMVQISWFWLLHQRESALTRWFHQRVELDGGRRKKPAIIALARKLLIALWKFVRHGVVIEGAVLKHA
;
A
#
# COMPACT_ATOMS: atom_id res chain seq x y z
N MET A 1 38.15 -28.92 3.33
CA MET A 1 37.70 -29.16 1.94
C MET A 1 36.20 -29.02 1.79
N HIS A 2 35.36 -29.67 2.61
CA HIS A 2 33.90 -29.64 2.48
C HIS A 2 33.25 -28.25 2.61
N LEU A 3 33.66 -27.45 3.61
CA LEU A 3 33.09 -26.11 3.83
C LEU A 3 33.28 -25.17 2.63
N LYS A 4 34.45 -25.20 1.98
CA LYS A 4 34.72 -24.37 0.80
C LYS A 4 33.80 -24.74 -0.37
N ALA A 5 33.58 -26.03 -0.60
CA ALA A 5 32.70 -26.51 -1.67
C ALA A 5 31.23 -26.16 -1.39
N GLU A 6 30.80 -26.19 -0.13
CA GLU A 6 29.47 -25.78 0.29
C GLU A 6 29.25 -24.27 0.10
N ILE A 7 30.22 -23.45 0.49
CA ILE A 7 30.19 -22.00 0.26
C ILE A 7 30.07 -21.69 -1.24
N CYS A 8 30.85 -22.37 -2.10
CA CYS A 8 30.74 -22.19 -3.55
C CYS A 8 29.33 -22.49 -4.06
N ARG A 9 28.71 -23.61 -3.67
CA ARG A 9 27.33 -23.94 -4.07
C ARG A 9 26.30 -22.90 -3.60
N LEU A 10 26.49 -22.34 -2.41
CA LEU A 10 25.61 -21.29 -1.89
C LEU A 10 25.76 -19.99 -2.70
N LEU A 11 26.98 -19.63 -3.07
CA LEU A 11 27.25 -18.47 -3.94
C LEU A 11 26.61 -18.67 -5.32
N ASP A 12 26.80 -19.84 -5.94
CA ASP A 12 26.20 -20.18 -7.24
C ASP A 12 24.66 -20.07 -7.18
N ARG A 13 24.05 -20.54 -6.08
CA ARG A 13 22.60 -20.44 -5.87
C ARG A 13 22.13 -19.01 -5.68
N ILE A 14 22.87 -18.18 -4.94
CA ILE A 14 22.55 -16.76 -4.77
C ILE A 14 22.60 -16.06 -6.12
N GLU A 15 23.64 -16.31 -6.92
CA GLU A 15 23.79 -15.71 -8.24
C GLU A 15 22.62 -16.08 -9.16
N LEU A 16 22.24 -17.36 -9.20
CA LEU A 16 21.08 -17.82 -9.96
C LEU A 16 19.78 -17.13 -9.52
N ILE A 17 19.52 -17.02 -8.22
CA ILE A 17 18.31 -16.37 -7.69
C ILE A 17 18.30 -14.89 -8.04
N LEU A 18 19.45 -14.19 -7.96
CA LEU A 18 19.56 -12.79 -8.35
C LEU A 18 19.28 -12.58 -9.84
N GLN A 19 19.73 -13.48 -10.70
CA GLN A 19 19.41 -13.43 -12.13
C GLN A 19 17.91 -13.63 -12.39
N GLN A 20 17.28 -14.61 -11.74
CA GLN A 20 15.84 -14.85 -11.86
C GLN A 20 15.02 -13.66 -11.32
N LEU A 21 15.44 -13.08 -10.20
CA LEU A 21 14.79 -11.90 -9.62
C LEU A 21 14.81 -10.74 -10.62
N LYS A 22 15.98 -10.44 -11.21
CA LYS A 22 16.10 -9.39 -12.23
C LYS A 22 15.20 -9.62 -13.43
N ALA A 23 15.07 -10.87 -13.89
CA ALA A 23 14.18 -11.20 -14.99
C ALA A 23 12.70 -10.93 -14.64
N VAL A 24 12.27 -11.29 -13.42
CA VAL A 24 10.90 -11.02 -12.95
C VAL A 24 10.66 -9.52 -12.75
N GLU A 25 11.64 -8.79 -12.23
CA GLU A 25 11.57 -7.33 -12.07
C GLU A 25 11.44 -6.63 -13.43
N ALA A 26 12.18 -7.08 -14.45
CA ALA A 26 12.05 -6.56 -15.82
C ALA A 26 10.65 -6.77 -16.38
N ILE A 27 10.08 -7.98 -16.26
CA ILE A 27 8.71 -8.26 -16.69
C ILE A 27 7.70 -7.36 -15.97
N ARG A 28 7.85 -7.17 -14.67
CA ARG A 28 7.00 -6.25 -13.89
C ARG A 28 7.08 -4.83 -14.43
N ASP A 29 8.29 -4.33 -14.66
CA ASP A 29 8.51 -2.94 -15.07
C ASP A 29 7.97 -2.70 -16.49
N GLU A 30 8.09 -3.67 -17.40
CA GLU A 30 7.43 -3.65 -18.72
C GLU A 30 5.91 -3.53 -18.60
N LEU A 31 5.28 -4.32 -17.72
CA LEU A 31 3.84 -4.27 -17.50
C LEU A 31 3.35 -2.95 -16.87
N LEU A 32 4.21 -2.28 -16.08
CA LEU A 32 3.88 -0.98 -15.48
C LEU A 32 3.94 0.17 -16.48
N ILE A 33 4.79 0.06 -17.51
CA ILE A 33 4.95 1.07 -18.57
C ILE A 33 3.92 0.85 -19.69
N ALA A 34 3.45 -0.39 -19.88
CA ALA A 34 2.46 -0.71 -20.91
C ALA A 34 1.21 0.18 -20.81
N PRO A 35 0.73 0.74 -21.93
CA PRO A 35 -0.48 1.55 -21.94
C PRO A 35 -1.68 0.73 -21.46
N PRO A 36 -2.64 1.34 -20.74
CA PRO A 36 -3.81 0.61 -20.27
C PRO A 36 -4.57 0.02 -21.46
N VAL A 37 -4.88 -1.27 -21.37
CA VAL A 37 -5.60 -2.03 -22.41
C VAL A 37 -6.97 -1.41 -22.75
N ASN A 38 -7.54 -0.62 -21.83
CA ASN A 38 -8.79 0.12 -22.05
C ASN A 38 -8.60 1.63 -21.81
N ALA A 39 -8.96 2.44 -22.81
CA ALA A 39 -8.94 3.92 -22.72
C ALA A 39 -9.88 4.49 -21.64
N ALA A 40 -10.88 3.71 -21.19
CA ALA A 40 -11.78 4.08 -20.09
C ALA A 40 -11.24 3.70 -18.69
N ALA A 41 -10.05 3.09 -18.61
CA ALA A 41 -9.47 2.70 -17.33
C ALA A 41 -8.91 3.92 -16.56
N PRO A 42 -9.18 4.01 -15.25
CA PRO A 42 -8.79 5.14 -14.41
C PRO A 42 -7.29 5.16 -14.11
N ALA A 43 -6.51 5.92 -14.88
CA ALA A 43 -5.09 6.19 -14.65
C ALA A 43 -4.15 4.96 -14.61
N CYS A 44 -2.87 5.21 -14.84
CA CYS A 44 -1.85 4.19 -14.97
C CYS A 44 -1.24 3.84 -13.60
N PRO A 45 -0.85 2.57 -13.33
CA PRO A 45 0.02 2.21 -12.21
C PRO A 45 1.22 3.14 -12.03
N ALA A 46 1.77 3.65 -13.13
CA ALA A 46 2.89 4.60 -13.15
C ALA A 46 2.61 5.88 -12.36
N SER A 47 1.35 6.35 -12.27
CA SER A 47 1.00 7.54 -11.50
C SER A 47 1.34 7.34 -10.01
N LEU A 48 1.12 6.15 -9.45
CA LEU A 48 1.45 5.85 -8.06
C LEU A 48 2.96 5.94 -7.76
N MET A 49 3.80 5.61 -8.75
CA MET A 49 5.26 5.65 -8.61
C MET A 49 5.81 7.07 -8.51
N GLN A 50 5.03 8.08 -8.93
CA GLN A 50 5.37 9.49 -8.76
C GLN A 50 5.38 9.89 -7.29
N LEU A 51 4.67 9.19 -6.40
CA LEU A 51 4.70 9.48 -4.97
C LEU A 51 6.02 8.98 -4.35
N ARG A 52 6.71 9.85 -3.62
CA ARG A 52 7.90 9.45 -2.87
C ARG A 52 7.52 8.40 -1.82
N GLY A 53 8.26 7.29 -1.79
CA GLY A 53 7.97 6.16 -0.90
C GLY A 53 7.10 5.05 -1.50
N ILE A 54 6.58 5.22 -2.72
CA ILE A 54 5.95 4.14 -3.49
C ILE A 54 6.90 3.70 -4.61
N GLY A 55 7.24 2.41 -4.61
CA GLY A 55 8.08 1.75 -5.63
C GLY A 55 7.25 0.92 -6.63
N PRO A 56 7.90 0.33 -7.64
CA PRO A 56 7.21 -0.43 -8.69
C PRO A 56 6.47 -1.66 -8.13
N ASP A 57 7.05 -2.39 -7.17
CA ASP A 57 6.37 -3.53 -6.52
C ASP A 57 5.07 -3.13 -5.83
N PHE A 58 5.15 -2.06 -5.02
CA PHE A 58 3.98 -1.56 -4.31
C PHE A 58 2.93 -1.02 -5.26
N ALA A 59 3.34 -0.28 -6.29
CA ALA A 59 2.44 0.22 -7.33
C ALA A 59 1.74 -0.94 -8.07
N ASN A 60 2.50 -1.97 -8.46
CA ASN A 60 1.97 -3.15 -9.14
C ASN A 60 0.95 -3.90 -8.28
N VAL A 61 1.27 -4.18 -7.01
CA VAL A 61 0.34 -4.89 -6.12
C VAL A 61 -0.89 -4.05 -5.80
N LEU A 62 -0.73 -2.76 -5.52
CA LEU A 62 -1.87 -1.86 -5.28
C LEU A 62 -2.82 -1.83 -6.47
N TRP A 63 -2.25 -1.77 -7.68
CA TRP A 63 -3.03 -1.75 -8.90
C TRP A 63 -3.72 -3.09 -9.13
N SER A 64 -2.96 -4.19 -9.21
CA SER A 64 -3.47 -5.52 -9.58
C SER A 64 -4.42 -6.11 -8.55
N GLU A 65 -4.23 -5.81 -7.26
CA GLU A 65 -5.11 -6.34 -6.21
C GLU A 65 -6.34 -5.47 -5.98
N GLY A 66 -6.28 -4.16 -6.21
CA GLY A 66 -7.35 -3.25 -5.78
C GLY A 66 -7.71 -2.19 -6.81
N LEU A 67 -6.78 -1.30 -7.13
CA LEU A 67 -7.08 -0.01 -7.78
C LEU A 67 -7.47 -0.14 -9.26
N TYR A 68 -7.22 -1.28 -9.91
CA TYR A 68 -7.73 -1.56 -11.25
C TYR A 68 -9.27 -1.61 -11.30
N ARG A 69 -9.94 -1.88 -10.18
CA ARG A 69 -11.41 -1.99 -10.10
C ARG A 69 -12.06 -0.62 -9.92
N HIS A 70 -13.33 -0.54 -10.31
CA HIS A 70 -14.18 0.57 -9.89
C HIS A 70 -14.79 0.30 -8.53
N PHE A 71 -14.77 1.31 -7.67
CA PHE A 71 -15.45 1.34 -6.38
C PHE A 71 -16.38 2.55 -6.39
N GLY A 72 -17.64 2.37 -6.02
CA GLY A 72 -18.60 3.46 -5.91
C GLY A 72 -18.38 4.26 -4.63
N ASN A 73 -17.80 3.65 -3.59
CA ASN A 73 -17.64 4.26 -2.28
C ASN A 73 -16.27 3.98 -1.63
N ARG A 74 -15.76 4.97 -0.89
CA ARG A 74 -14.59 4.81 0.01
C ARG A 74 -14.76 3.67 1.02
N ARG A 75 -16.01 3.34 1.41
CA ARG A 75 -16.31 2.23 2.32
C ARG A 75 -16.16 0.87 1.63
N GLU A 76 -16.53 0.76 0.36
CA GLU A 76 -16.38 -0.47 -0.43
C GLU A 76 -14.90 -0.82 -0.59
N LEU A 77 -14.07 0.15 -0.98
CA LEU A 77 -12.62 -0.02 -1.08
C LEU A 77 -12.01 -0.46 0.26
N ALA A 78 -12.37 0.23 1.34
CA ALA A 78 -11.89 -0.13 2.68
C ALA A 78 -12.34 -1.53 3.09
N SER A 79 -13.57 -1.93 2.76
CA SER A 79 -14.09 -3.27 3.06
C SER A 79 -13.36 -4.32 2.24
N TYR A 80 -13.15 -4.07 0.95
CA TYR A 80 -12.43 -4.95 0.04
C TYR A 80 -10.99 -5.19 0.51
N ALA A 81 -10.29 -4.15 0.98
CA ALA A 81 -8.95 -4.28 1.53
C ALA A 81 -8.92 -4.86 2.97
N GLY A 82 -10.06 -5.23 3.54
CA GLY A 82 -10.16 -5.67 4.94
C GLY A 82 -9.65 -4.60 5.90
N LEU A 83 -9.95 -3.32 5.65
CA LEU A 83 -9.60 -2.15 6.46
C LEU A 83 -10.85 -1.38 6.93
N ALA A 84 -12.05 -1.92 6.69
CA ALA A 84 -13.30 -1.33 7.14
C ALA A 84 -13.49 -1.52 8.65
N THR A 85 -14.09 -0.51 9.27
CA THR A 85 -14.61 -0.60 10.63
C THR A 85 -15.91 -1.42 10.61
N THR A 86 -16.11 -2.24 11.63
CA THR A 86 -17.32 -3.06 11.80
C THR A 86 -18.19 -2.45 12.89
N PRO A 87 -19.10 -1.50 12.56
CA PRO A 87 -20.09 -1.03 13.51
C PRO A 87 -21.12 -2.14 13.76
N TRP A 88 -21.50 -2.34 15.02
CA TRP A 88 -22.62 -3.19 15.42
C TRP A 88 -23.71 -2.30 15.97
N GLN A 89 -24.74 -2.11 15.15
CA GLN A 89 -25.89 -1.26 15.45
C GLN A 89 -27.17 -2.09 15.34
N SER A 90 -27.90 -2.22 16.44
CA SER A 90 -29.19 -2.93 16.50
C SER A 90 -30.07 -2.32 17.59
N GLY A 91 -31.23 -1.76 17.21
CA GLY A 91 -32.12 -1.05 18.14
C GLY A 91 -31.37 0.07 18.88
N THR A 92 -31.24 -0.07 20.20
CA THR A 92 -30.53 0.86 21.09
C THR A 92 -29.02 0.60 21.18
N ILE A 93 -28.52 -0.50 20.61
CA ILE A 93 -27.10 -0.85 20.67
C ILE A 93 -26.37 -0.07 19.58
N ASP A 94 -25.39 0.75 19.97
CA ASP A 94 -24.37 1.31 19.08
C ASP A 94 -22.98 1.00 19.66
N ARG A 95 -22.31 0.00 19.09
CA ARG A 95 -20.98 -0.44 19.53
C ARG A 95 -20.06 -0.69 18.35
N MET A 96 -18.78 -0.33 18.52
CA MET A 96 -17.75 -0.62 17.52
C MET A 96 -17.08 -1.96 17.81
N GLN A 97 -17.13 -2.91 16.86
CA GLN A 97 -16.49 -4.23 16.99
C GLN A 97 -15.03 -4.26 16.50
N GLY A 98 -14.47 -3.10 16.13
CA GLY A 98 -13.10 -2.96 15.65
C GLY A 98 -13.00 -2.90 14.13
N VAL A 99 -11.84 -3.34 13.60
CA VAL A 99 -11.54 -3.33 12.17
C VAL A 99 -11.69 -4.74 11.61
N SER A 100 -12.59 -4.89 10.65
CA SER A 100 -12.77 -6.15 9.91
C SER A 100 -11.46 -6.54 9.23
N GLN A 101 -11.10 -7.81 9.34
CA GLN A 101 -10.02 -8.42 8.56
C GLN A 101 -10.56 -9.26 7.40
N ALA A 102 -11.89 -9.27 7.21
CA ALA A 102 -12.53 -9.91 6.08
C ALA A 102 -12.35 -9.01 4.84
N GLY A 103 -11.43 -9.40 3.96
CA GLY A 103 -11.07 -8.72 2.73
C GLY A 103 -9.82 -9.35 2.11
N ASN A 104 -9.23 -8.71 1.10
CA ASN A 104 -8.01 -9.17 0.44
C ASN A 104 -6.81 -9.05 1.40
N PRO A 105 -6.24 -10.18 1.88
CA PRO A 105 -5.17 -10.16 2.87
C PRO A 105 -3.85 -9.62 2.30
N ARG A 106 -3.61 -9.82 0.99
CA ARG A 106 -2.41 -9.32 0.31
C ARG A 106 -2.44 -7.80 0.23
N LEU A 107 -3.57 -7.23 -0.19
CA LEU A 107 -3.77 -5.78 -0.23
C LEU A 107 -3.66 -5.16 1.17
N ARG A 108 -4.26 -5.78 2.19
CA ARG A 108 -4.14 -5.32 3.59
C ARG A 108 -2.68 -5.27 4.05
N THR A 109 -1.94 -6.33 3.79
CA THR A 109 -0.53 -6.47 4.21
C THR A 109 0.34 -5.40 3.56
N VAL A 110 0.19 -5.22 2.24
CA VAL A 110 0.89 -4.18 1.49
C VAL A 110 0.51 -2.79 1.97
N MET A 111 -0.77 -2.52 2.23
CA MET A 111 -1.19 -1.20 2.75
C MET A 111 -0.57 -0.90 4.12
N VAL A 112 -0.45 -1.88 5.01
CA VAL A 112 0.23 -1.69 6.30
C VAL A 112 1.72 -1.41 6.10
N GLN A 113 2.40 -2.14 5.21
CA GLN A 113 3.81 -1.89 4.88
C GLN A 113 4.01 -0.49 4.29
N ILE A 114 3.22 -0.13 3.28
CA ILE A 114 3.24 1.21 2.67
C ILE A 114 3.00 2.28 3.73
N SER A 115 2.10 2.05 4.70
CA SER A 115 1.86 3.01 5.77
C SER A 115 3.09 3.26 6.63
N TRP A 116 3.88 2.23 6.92
CA TRP A 116 5.16 2.40 7.63
C TRP A 116 6.19 3.15 6.80
N PHE A 117 6.34 2.79 5.52
CA PHE A 117 7.23 3.50 4.60
C PHE A 117 6.79 4.96 4.39
N TRP A 118 5.49 5.22 4.38
CA TRP A 118 4.92 6.55 4.25
C TRP A 118 5.39 7.47 5.39
N LEU A 119 5.38 6.98 6.64
CA LEU A 119 5.89 7.76 7.77
C LEU A 119 7.37 8.13 7.63
N LEU A 120 8.17 7.28 6.98
CA LEU A 120 9.60 7.53 6.76
C LEU A 120 9.86 8.51 5.63
N HIS A 121 9.16 8.36 4.51
CA HIS A 121 9.43 9.10 3.26
C HIS A 121 8.56 10.35 3.08
N GLN A 122 7.45 10.47 3.80
CA GLN A 122 6.44 11.52 3.66
C GLN A 122 6.16 12.21 5.00
N ARG A 123 7.22 12.73 5.64
CA ARG A 123 7.17 13.31 7.00
C ARG A 123 6.21 14.50 7.12
N GLU A 124 6.21 15.37 6.12
CA GLU A 124 5.40 16.60 6.10
C GLU A 124 3.92 16.36 5.70
N SER A 125 3.60 15.16 5.21
CA SER A 125 2.25 14.87 4.75
C SER A 125 1.23 14.99 5.89
N ALA A 126 0.04 15.50 5.57
CA ALA A 126 -1.04 15.67 6.55
C ALA A 126 -1.40 14.33 7.25
N LEU A 127 -1.27 13.22 6.53
CA LEU A 127 -1.50 11.87 7.07
C LEU A 127 -0.44 11.44 8.09
N THR A 128 0.84 11.77 7.85
CA THR A 128 1.92 11.49 8.81
C THR A 128 1.77 12.35 10.06
N ARG A 129 1.50 13.65 9.90
CA ARG A 129 1.20 14.56 11.02
C ARG A 129 0.01 14.08 11.85
N TRP A 130 -1.07 13.67 11.19
CA TRP A 130 -2.24 13.08 11.86
C TRP A 130 -1.88 11.81 12.67
N PHE A 131 -1.02 10.95 12.14
CA PHE A 131 -0.58 9.73 12.84
C PHE A 131 0.20 10.08 14.12
N HIS A 132 1.18 10.99 14.02
CA HIS A 132 1.98 11.40 15.18
C HIS A 132 1.12 12.04 16.27
N GLN A 133 0.27 13.00 15.91
CA GLN A 133 -0.65 13.64 16.84
C GLN A 133 -1.54 12.61 17.55
N ARG A 134 -2.05 11.62 16.83
CA ARG A 134 -2.92 10.59 17.42
C ARG A 134 -2.18 9.65 18.36
N VAL A 135 -0.94 9.29 18.03
CA VAL A 135 -0.11 8.44 18.88
C VAL A 135 0.32 9.18 20.15
N GLU A 136 0.60 10.48 20.05
CA GLU A 136 0.93 11.34 21.19
C GLU A 136 -0.25 11.47 22.17
N LEU A 137 -1.46 11.74 21.65
CA LEU A 137 -2.68 11.82 22.46
C LEU A 137 -2.97 10.53 23.24
N ASP A 138 -2.67 9.37 22.66
CA ASP A 138 -2.87 8.06 23.29
C ASP A 138 -1.67 7.63 24.17
N GLY A 139 -0.70 8.52 24.42
CA GLY A 139 0.50 8.25 25.23
C GLY A 139 1.36 7.11 24.68
N GLY A 140 1.38 6.92 23.35
CA GLY A 140 2.15 5.88 22.67
C GLY A 140 1.54 4.46 22.70
N ARG A 141 0.52 4.21 23.54
CA ARG A 141 -0.04 2.86 23.77
C ARG A 141 -0.78 2.27 22.57
N ARG A 142 -1.30 3.11 21.66
CA ARG A 142 -2.16 2.69 20.53
C ARG A 142 -1.52 2.83 19.15
N LYS A 143 -0.20 2.69 19.05
CA LYS A 143 0.54 2.78 17.77
C LYS A 143 0.09 1.76 16.72
N LYS A 144 -0.16 0.50 17.11
CA LYS A 144 -0.59 -0.57 16.18
C LYS A 144 -2.00 -0.32 15.62
N PRO A 145 -3.03 0.01 16.42
CA PRO A 145 -4.31 0.46 15.87
C PRO A 145 -4.21 1.73 15.02
N ALA A 146 -3.35 2.69 15.41
CA ALA A 146 -3.16 3.93 14.67
C ALA A 146 -2.58 3.69 13.26
N ILE A 147 -1.63 2.74 13.09
CA ILE A 147 -1.09 2.42 11.76
C ILE A 147 -2.15 1.77 10.87
N ILE A 148 -3.04 0.94 11.42
CA ILE A 148 -4.15 0.34 10.66
C ILE A 148 -5.12 1.43 10.21
N ALA A 149 -5.41 2.40 11.07
CA ALA A 149 -6.24 3.55 10.72
C ALA A 149 -5.56 4.46 9.67
N LEU A 150 -4.24 4.63 9.74
CA LEU A 150 -3.45 5.31 8.71
C LEU A 150 -3.54 4.56 7.37
N ALA A 151 -3.39 3.24 7.37
CA ALA A 151 -3.51 2.42 6.17
C ALA A 151 -4.85 2.60 5.47
N ARG A 152 -5.96 2.64 6.24
CA ARG A 152 -7.28 2.93 5.67
C ARG A 152 -7.33 4.34 5.04
N LYS A 153 -6.87 5.36 5.76
CA LYS A 153 -6.87 6.75 5.27
C LYS A 153 -6.02 6.91 4.01
N LEU A 154 -4.83 6.31 4.03
CA LEU A 154 -3.88 6.33 2.93
C LEU A 154 -4.44 5.60 1.71
N LEU A 155 -5.04 4.43 1.87
CA LEU A 155 -5.68 3.70 0.77
C LEU A 155 -6.74 4.54 0.06
N ILE A 156 -7.60 5.22 0.82
CA ILE A 156 -8.63 6.10 0.26
C ILE A 156 -7.99 7.29 -0.46
N ALA A 157 -6.92 7.86 0.10
CA ALA A 157 -6.20 8.98 -0.50
C ALA A 157 -5.49 8.58 -1.81
N LEU A 158 -4.83 7.42 -1.84
CA LEU A 158 -4.22 6.85 -3.05
C LEU A 158 -5.26 6.54 -4.12
N TRP A 159 -6.42 6.00 -3.74
CA TRP A 159 -7.52 5.79 -4.69
C TRP A 159 -8.03 7.09 -5.31
N LYS A 160 -8.19 8.15 -4.51
CA LYS A 160 -8.55 9.49 -5.03
C LYS A 160 -7.47 10.06 -5.94
N PHE A 161 -6.20 9.88 -5.59
CA PHE A 161 -5.08 10.33 -6.40
C PHE A 161 -5.08 9.65 -7.77
N VAL A 162 -5.26 8.33 -7.82
CA VAL A 162 -5.34 7.57 -9.08
C VAL A 162 -6.58 7.95 -9.89
N ARG A 163 -7.77 8.01 -9.27
CA ARG A 163 -9.02 8.28 -10.00
C ARG A 163 -9.21 9.71 -10.45
N HIS A 164 -8.74 10.68 -9.66
CA HIS A 164 -9.08 12.09 -9.83
C HIS A 164 -7.84 13.01 -9.87
N GLY A 165 -6.63 12.47 -9.78
CA GLY A 165 -5.40 13.27 -9.73
C GLY A 165 -5.23 14.09 -8.44
N VAL A 166 -6.07 13.86 -7.42
CA VAL A 166 -6.03 14.63 -6.18
C VAL A 166 -4.81 14.24 -5.35
N VAL A 167 -3.82 15.12 -5.31
CA VAL A 167 -2.59 14.92 -4.53
C VAL A 167 -2.91 14.97 -3.03
N ILE A 168 -2.28 14.07 -2.29
CA ILE A 168 -2.40 14.03 -0.82
C ILE A 168 -1.71 15.28 -0.25
N GLU A 169 -2.39 16.00 0.64
CA GLU A 169 -1.87 17.23 1.21
C GLU A 169 -0.50 17.02 1.90
N GLY A 170 0.50 17.80 1.48
CA GLY A 170 1.88 17.72 1.95
C GLY A 170 2.64 16.48 1.48
N ALA A 171 2.11 15.70 0.54
CA ALA A 171 2.85 14.60 -0.08
C ALA A 171 3.83 15.14 -1.13
N VAL A 172 5.06 14.66 -1.03
CA VAL A 172 6.14 14.96 -1.96
C VAL A 172 6.07 14.01 -3.14
N LEU A 173 5.96 14.56 -4.35
CA LEU A 173 6.16 13.82 -5.59
C LEU A 173 7.66 13.71 -5.87
N LYS A 174 8.10 12.59 -6.42
CA LYS A 174 9.44 12.46 -7.00
C LYS A 174 9.49 13.47 -8.15
N HIS A 175 10.46 14.39 -8.10
CA HIS A 175 10.75 15.23 -9.25
C HIS A 175 11.10 14.32 -10.43
N ALA A 176 10.48 14.60 -11.58
CA ALA A 176 10.81 13.97 -12.86
C ALA A 176 12.24 14.33 -13.26
#